data_AF-A0A9Q3ID64-F1
#
_entry.id   AF-A0A9Q3ID64-F1
#
_cell.length_a   1.000
_cell.length_b   1.000
_cell.length_c   1.000
_cell.angle_alpha   90.00
_cell.angle_beta   90.00
_cell.angle_gamma   90.00
#
_symmetry.space_group_name_H-M   'P 1'
#
loop_
_entity.id
_entity.type
_entity.pdbx_description
1 polymer ?
#
loop_
_entity_poly.entity_id
_entity_poly.type
_entity_poly.pdbx_seq_one_letter_code
_entity_poly.pdbx_strand_id
1 'polypeptide(L)'
;MSNHHPNSSSIILKTFKFNPNLLKQIDLLVHSLENFPLIQKSSHQNQPQSNQKTSNLQNLSSNQIDQLQINEIENLLNQLNQSQNHHDLQDPHHQNIHNIQNLKIQKFIRSRIFNVPLVNPNTSNAFISIKSWIMLEHIYLNQPCPFPTLARGLFTHQSPQSNLQLGLGKYKILTRGYDKFFNINEINSTKWENLEKNTLPPYHLTLKTNGCIIFISAIDSSNLLITSKHATIESSPYDLDQPQTHSLIAQRWLDRHLNSVSLTRPQLAQELWHANATAIAELTDDEFEEHVIQTPSNQIGLNLHGINLNIPQFTTYPPSVVAQCAKRWGFHQTPYITLNSLNQVKDHCSQIQLDGWPNLHTPIE
;
A
#
# COMPACT_ATOMS: atom_id res chain seq x y z
N MET A 1 3.46 -32.92 40.68
CA MET A 1 3.37 -31.49 40.32
C MET A 1 3.92 -31.35 38.91
N SER A 2 3.07 -31.59 37.91
CA SER A 2 3.37 -31.38 36.50
C SER A 2 2.75 -30.05 36.10
N ASN A 3 3.58 -29.02 35.95
CA ASN A 3 3.14 -27.72 35.45
C ASN A 3 2.76 -27.86 33.98
N HIS A 4 1.45 -27.87 33.72
CA HIS A 4 0.91 -27.57 32.41
C HIS A 4 1.25 -26.13 32.06
N HIS A 5 2.20 -25.94 31.14
CA HIS A 5 2.23 -24.72 30.34
C HIS A 5 0.95 -24.68 29.49
N PRO A 6 0.15 -23.61 29.55
CA PRO A 6 -0.97 -23.47 28.63
C PRO A 6 -0.39 -23.29 27.22
N ASN A 7 -0.79 -24.19 26.32
CA ASN A 7 -0.45 -24.19 24.91
C ASN A 7 -0.63 -22.79 24.29
N SER A 8 0.40 -22.37 23.57
CA SER A 8 0.50 -21.14 22.79
C SER A 8 -0.71 -20.91 21.87
N SER A 9 -1.45 -19.86 22.18
CA SER A 9 -2.21 -18.94 21.33
C SER A 9 -2.18 -19.19 19.81
N SER A 10 -3.23 -19.84 19.31
CA SER A 10 -3.78 -19.69 17.95
C SER A 10 -4.46 -18.31 17.84
N ILE A 11 -4.31 -17.41 16.86
CA ILE A 11 -3.72 -17.36 15.51
C ILE A 11 -3.15 -15.94 15.34
N ILE A 12 -1.91 -15.77 14.84
CA ILE A 12 -1.29 -14.43 14.66
C ILE A 12 -1.60 -13.84 13.28
N LEU A 13 -1.32 -14.58 12.22
CA LEU A 13 -1.82 -14.25 10.88
C LEU A 13 -2.45 -15.50 10.26
N LYS A 14 -3.52 -15.31 9.50
CA LYS A 14 -4.15 -16.42 8.78
C LYS A 14 -3.34 -16.69 7.52
N THR A 15 -3.04 -17.97 7.25
CA THR A 15 -2.49 -18.38 5.97
C THR A 15 -3.43 -17.94 4.84
N PHE A 16 -2.87 -17.22 3.87
CA PHE A 16 -3.62 -16.72 2.74
C PHE A 16 -3.85 -17.85 1.74
N LYS A 17 -5.12 -18.05 1.36
CA LYS A 17 -5.51 -19.04 0.35
C LYS A 17 -5.61 -18.35 -1.01
N PHE A 18 -4.64 -18.62 -1.87
CA PHE A 18 -4.64 -18.10 -3.23
C PHE A 18 -5.79 -18.69 -4.04
N ASN A 19 -6.41 -17.85 -4.88
CA ASN A 19 -7.38 -18.25 -5.90
C ASN A 19 -6.84 -17.78 -7.27
N PRO A 20 -6.93 -18.60 -8.35
CA PRO A 20 -6.54 -18.21 -9.70
C PRO A 20 -7.05 -16.83 -10.17
N ASN A 21 -8.28 -16.45 -9.81
CA ASN A 21 -8.84 -15.14 -10.17
C ASN A 21 -8.01 -13.96 -9.66
N LEU A 22 -7.34 -14.12 -8.52
CA LEU A 22 -6.49 -13.08 -7.95
C LEU A 22 -5.25 -12.82 -8.82
N LEU A 23 -4.67 -13.85 -9.43
CA LEU A 23 -3.53 -13.69 -10.35
C LEU A 23 -3.93 -12.82 -11.55
N LYS A 24 -5.12 -13.07 -12.11
CA LYS A 24 -5.70 -12.24 -13.17
C LYS A 24 -5.89 -10.79 -12.74
N GLN A 25 -6.43 -10.55 -11.54
CA GLN A 25 -6.61 -9.19 -11.02
C GLN A 25 -5.29 -8.46 -10.80
N ILE A 26 -4.25 -9.14 -10.29
CA ILE A 26 -2.92 -8.55 -10.10
C ILE A 26 -2.30 -8.17 -11.44
N ASP A 27 -2.34 -9.08 -12.42
CA ASP A 27 -1.77 -8.85 -13.74
C ASP A 27 -2.48 -7.68 -14.45
N LEU A 28 -3.81 -7.60 -14.34
CA LEU A 28 -4.60 -6.48 -14.87
C LEU A 28 -4.28 -5.16 -14.18
N LEU A 29 -4.17 -5.14 -12.85
CA LEU A 29 -3.80 -3.92 -12.12
C LEU A 29 -2.44 -3.40 -12.61
N VAL A 30 -1.43 -4.27 -12.70
CA VAL A 30 -0.09 -3.86 -13.16
C VAL A 30 -0.16 -3.38 -14.61
N HIS A 31 -0.89 -4.07 -15.48
CA HIS A 31 -1.08 -3.63 -16.86
C HIS A 31 -1.76 -2.26 -16.95
N SER A 32 -2.80 -1.99 -16.14
CA SER A 32 -3.46 -0.68 -16.07
C SER A 32 -2.56 0.42 -15.53
N LEU A 33 -1.65 0.10 -14.60
CA LEU A 33 -0.65 1.03 -14.09
C LEU A 33 0.41 1.38 -15.15
N GLU A 34 0.86 0.39 -15.94
CA GLU A 34 1.81 0.56 -17.04
C GLU A 34 1.25 1.41 -18.17
N ASN A 35 -0.04 1.23 -18.48
CA ASN A 35 -0.71 1.84 -19.62
C ASN A 35 -1.67 2.98 -19.22
N PHE A 36 -1.52 3.52 -18.01
CA PHE A 36 -2.42 4.56 -17.51
C PHE A 36 -2.41 5.79 -18.44
N PRO A 37 -3.58 6.30 -18.87
CA PRO A 37 -3.67 7.30 -19.92
C PRO A 37 -2.90 8.58 -19.59
N LEU A 38 -2.20 9.10 -20.61
CA LEU A 38 -1.55 10.41 -20.56
C LEU A 38 -2.59 11.48 -20.93
N ILE A 39 -2.95 12.37 -20.00
CA ILE A 39 -3.82 13.51 -20.32
C ILE A 39 -2.96 14.66 -20.83
N GLN A 40 -3.24 15.13 -22.05
CA GLN A 40 -2.69 16.37 -22.59
C GLN A 40 -3.40 17.56 -21.92
N LYS A 41 -2.67 18.47 -21.28
CA LYS A 41 -3.25 19.75 -20.87
C LYS A 41 -3.44 20.61 -22.12
N SER A 42 -4.67 20.76 -22.58
CA SER A 42 -5.00 21.87 -23.48
C SER A 42 -4.95 23.17 -22.67
N SER A 43 -4.09 24.09 -23.08
CA SER A 43 -4.10 25.45 -22.58
C SER A 43 -5.25 26.19 -23.26
N HIS A 44 -6.43 26.30 -22.63
CA HIS A 44 -7.34 27.39 -23.00
C HIS A 44 -8.17 27.93 -21.83
N GLN A 45 -8.24 29.26 -21.89
CA GLN A 45 -8.96 30.21 -21.07
C GLN A 45 -10.48 30.00 -21.15
N ASN A 46 -11.15 30.50 -20.11
CA ASN A 46 -12.58 30.79 -19.98
C ASN A 46 -13.34 31.00 -21.30
N GLN A 47 -14.48 30.30 -21.47
CA GLN A 47 -15.82 30.91 -21.53
C GLN A 47 -16.94 29.84 -21.47
N PRO A 48 -18.17 30.22 -21.04
CA PRO A 48 -19.24 29.27 -20.67
C PRO A 48 -20.29 29.06 -21.77
N GLN A 49 -21.15 28.05 -21.54
CA GLN A 49 -22.42 27.64 -22.20
C GLN A 49 -22.31 26.26 -22.88
N SER A 50 -23.30 25.36 -22.86
CA SER A 50 -24.68 25.34 -22.33
C SER A 50 -25.18 23.88 -22.23
N ASN A 51 -26.25 23.67 -21.45
CA ASN A 51 -26.96 22.41 -21.23
C ASN A 51 -27.42 21.68 -22.50
N GLN A 52 -27.32 20.34 -22.53
CA GLN A 52 -28.49 19.45 -22.71
C GLN A 52 -28.18 17.95 -22.49
N LYS A 53 -28.94 17.36 -21.54
CA LYS A 53 -29.49 16.00 -21.42
C LYS A 53 -28.72 14.79 -21.98
N THR A 54 -28.48 13.81 -21.11
CA THR A 54 -29.18 12.51 -21.18
C THR A 54 -29.10 11.78 -19.84
N SER A 55 -30.28 11.62 -19.23
CA SER A 55 -30.58 10.71 -18.14
C SER A 55 -30.73 9.29 -18.70
N ASN A 56 -30.08 8.30 -18.07
CA ASN A 56 -30.61 6.96 -17.76
C ASN A 56 -29.45 6.03 -17.40
N LEU A 57 -29.20 5.83 -16.11
CA LEU A 57 -28.48 4.68 -15.53
C LEU A 57 -28.80 4.70 -14.03
N GLN A 58 -29.99 4.21 -13.69
CA GLN A 58 -30.32 3.86 -12.31
C GLN A 58 -30.75 2.40 -12.27
N ASN A 59 -30.19 1.70 -11.28
CA ASN A 59 -30.50 0.35 -10.81
C ASN A 59 -29.81 -0.81 -11.55
N LEU A 60 -28.53 -1.00 -11.27
CA LEU A 60 -27.86 -2.30 -11.36
C LEU A 60 -27.29 -2.65 -9.98
N SER A 61 -27.50 -3.88 -9.53
CA SER A 61 -27.00 -4.37 -8.24
C SER A 61 -25.49 -4.64 -8.29
N SER A 62 -24.81 -4.64 -7.14
CA SER A 62 -23.34 -4.78 -7.02
C SER A 62 -22.79 -6.02 -7.74
N ASN A 63 -23.51 -7.15 -7.68
CA ASN A 63 -23.11 -8.39 -8.36
C ASN A 63 -23.21 -8.30 -9.90
N GLN A 64 -24.08 -7.45 -10.44
CA GLN A 64 -24.19 -7.23 -11.89
C GLN A 64 -23.08 -6.31 -12.40
N ILE A 65 -22.62 -5.37 -11.57
CA ILE A 65 -21.46 -4.50 -11.88
C ILE A 65 -20.18 -5.35 -11.93
N ASP A 66 -19.99 -6.28 -10.99
CA ASP A 66 -18.82 -7.18 -10.96
C ASP A 66 -18.77 -8.13 -12.17
N GLN A 67 -19.91 -8.69 -12.61
CA GLN A 67 -19.96 -9.54 -13.80
C GLN A 67 -19.79 -8.76 -15.12
N LEU A 68 -20.31 -7.54 -15.20
CA LEU A 68 -20.12 -6.66 -16.37
C LEU A 68 -18.65 -6.24 -16.52
N GLN A 69 -17.98 -5.95 -15.40
CA GLN A 69 -16.53 -5.66 -15.41
C GLN A 69 -15.72 -6.87 -15.85
N ILE A 70 -16.06 -8.09 -15.43
CA ILE A 70 -15.35 -9.32 -15.85
C ILE A 70 -15.48 -9.55 -17.37
N ASN A 71 -16.66 -9.33 -17.96
CA ASN A 71 -16.88 -9.51 -19.40
C ASN A 71 -16.21 -8.41 -20.25
N GLU A 72 -16.21 -7.16 -19.79
CA GLU A 72 -15.45 -6.08 -20.44
C GLU A 72 -13.94 -6.34 -20.37
N ILE A 73 -13.46 -6.88 -19.25
CA ILE A 73 -12.07 -7.31 -19.06
C ILE A 73 -11.71 -8.47 -19.99
N GLU A 74 -12.59 -9.45 -20.19
CA GLU A 74 -12.36 -10.56 -21.14
C GLU A 74 -12.30 -10.08 -22.59
N ASN A 75 -13.14 -9.12 -22.96
CA ASN A 75 -13.10 -8.51 -24.29
C ASN A 75 -11.81 -7.70 -24.52
N LEU A 76 -11.35 -6.93 -23.53
CA LEU A 76 -10.08 -6.20 -23.59
C LEU A 76 -8.87 -7.16 -23.70
N LEU A 77 -8.87 -8.25 -22.95
CA LEU A 77 -7.82 -9.28 -23.03
C LEU A 77 -7.79 -9.99 -24.39
N ASN A 78 -8.95 -10.28 -24.97
CA ASN A 78 -9.05 -10.88 -26.30
C ASN A 78 -8.58 -9.93 -27.41
N GLN A 79 -8.88 -8.63 -27.30
CA GLN A 79 -8.39 -7.60 -28.24
C GLN A 79 -6.88 -7.37 -28.14
N LEU A 80 -6.32 -7.43 -26.93
CA LEU A 80 -4.87 -7.27 -26.71
C LEU A 80 -4.06 -8.49 -27.17
N ASN A 81 -4.61 -9.71 -27.06
CA ASN A 81 -3.97 -10.92 -27.59
C ASN A 81 -3.99 -10.97 -29.14
N GLN A 82 -5.01 -10.39 -29.79
CA GLN A 82 -5.08 -10.32 -31.25
C GLN A 82 -4.09 -9.31 -31.85
N SER A 83 -3.74 -8.25 -31.11
CA SER A 83 -2.80 -7.22 -31.56
C SER A 83 -1.31 -7.62 -31.43
N GLN A 84 -1.00 -8.74 -30.76
CA GLN A 84 0.36 -9.31 -30.73
C GLN A 84 0.67 -10.24 -31.92
N ASN A 85 -0.28 -10.50 -32.82
CA ASN A 85 -0.10 -11.42 -33.96
C ASN A 85 0.08 -10.74 -35.34
N HIS A 86 0.24 -9.41 -35.40
CA HIS A 86 0.54 -8.72 -36.65
C HIS A 86 1.73 -7.77 -36.49
N HIS A 87 2.93 -8.30 -36.70
CA HIS A 87 4.06 -7.52 -37.18
C HIS A 87 4.45 -8.08 -38.54
N ASP A 88 4.30 -7.27 -39.60
CA ASP A 88 5.28 -7.23 -40.68
C ASP A 88 5.10 -6.03 -41.65
N LEU A 89 6.27 -5.43 -41.97
CA LEU A 89 6.69 -4.72 -43.20
C LEU A 89 6.46 -3.19 -43.41
N GLN A 90 7.60 -2.46 -43.36
CA GLN A 90 8.15 -1.38 -44.27
C GLN A 90 7.33 -0.08 -44.49
N ASP A 91 7.85 1.16 -44.60
CA ASP A 91 9.12 1.75 -45.07
C ASP A 91 9.23 3.24 -44.57
N PRO A 92 10.39 3.95 -44.67
CA PRO A 92 10.65 5.23 -44.00
C PRO A 92 10.40 6.47 -44.89
N HIS A 93 10.47 7.64 -44.25
CA HIS A 93 10.31 9.01 -44.78
C HIS A 93 8.89 9.56 -44.78
N HIS A 94 8.58 10.37 -43.77
CA HIS A 94 8.17 11.76 -44.01
C HIS A 94 8.52 12.62 -42.80
N GLN A 95 9.47 13.54 -43.01
CA GLN A 95 9.70 14.68 -42.14
C GLN A 95 8.50 15.62 -42.29
N ASN A 96 7.91 16.04 -41.17
CA ASN A 96 7.35 17.38 -41.08
C ASN A 96 7.52 17.92 -39.66
N ILE A 97 8.40 18.92 -39.57
CA ILE A 97 8.61 19.78 -38.43
C ILE A 97 7.40 20.71 -38.35
N HIS A 98 6.55 20.52 -37.34
CA HIS A 98 5.61 21.54 -36.91
C HIS A 98 5.63 21.68 -35.38
N ASN A 99 6.15 22.84 -34.95
CA ASN A 99 5.84 23.56 -33.72
C ASN A 99 5.40 22.74 -32.51
N ILE A 100 6.38 22.15 -31.81
CA ILE A 100 6.18 21.74 -30.42
C ILE A 100 6.22 23.02 -29.56
N GLN A 101 5.06 23.67 -29.41
CA GLN A 101 4.81 24.40 -28.16
C GLN A 101 4.95 23.39 -27.02
N ASN A 102 5.75 23.70 -26.01
CA ASN A 102 6.07 22.83 -24.87
C ASN A 102 4.81 22.28 -24.15
N LEU A 103 4.24 21.20 -24.68
CA LEU A 103 3.19 20.42 -24.03
C LEU A 103 3.85 19.60 -22.93
N LYS A 104 3.79 20.08 -21.68
CA LYS A 104 4.19 19.29 -20.51
C LYS A 104 3.23 18.12 -20.34
N ILE A 105 3.54 16.97 -20.92
CA ILE A 105 2.85 15.71 -20.66
C ILE A 105 3.10 15.34 -19.19
N GLN A 106 2.08 15.46 -18.34
CA GLN A 106 2.19 15.11 -16.93
C GLN A 106 1.75 13.66 -16.75
N LYS A 107 2.72 12.76 -16.51
CA LYS A 107 2.43 11.40 -16.08
C LYS A 107 1.83 11.44 -14.66
N PHE A 108 0.56 11.05 -14.51
CA PHE A 108 -0.12 10.96 -13.21
C PHE A 108 0.33 9.75 -12.40
N ILE A 109 0.84 8.72 -13.07
CA ILE A 109 1.49 7.57 -12.46
C ILE A 109 2.93 7.53 -12.96
N ARG A 110 3.87 7.42 -12.02
CA ARG A 110 5.29 7.18 -12.28
C ARG A 110 5.68 5.86 -11.66
N SER A 111 6.80 5.31 -12.10
CA SER A 111 7.39 4.14 -11.47
C SER A 111 8.89 4.28 -11.35
N ARG A 112 9.46 3.59 -10.36
CA ARG A 112 10.90 3.43 -10.17
C ARG A 112 11.21 1.97 -9.95
N ILE A 113 12.25 1.47 -10.62
CA ILE A 113 12.76 0.12 -10.41
C ILE A 113 13.89 0.18 -9.38
N PHE A 114 13.92 -0.80 -8.49
CA PHE A 114 14.95 -1.04 -7.49
C PHE A 114 15.47 -2.46 -7.65
N ASN A 115 16.79 -2.64 -7.60
CA ASN A 115 17.40 -3.96 -7.55
C ASN A 115 17.79 -4.27 -6.10
N VAL A 116 16.97 -5.06 -5.42
CA VAL A 116 17.14 -5.36 -3.99
C VAL A 116 18.00 -6.62 -3.84
N PRO A 117 19.08 -6.58 -3.04
CA PRO A 117 19.90 -7.77 -2.80
C PRO A 117 19.12 -8.80 -1.99
N LEU A 118 19.21 -10.07 -2.39
CA LEU A 118 18.66 -11.18 -1.63
C LEU A 118 19.70 -11.69 -0.63
N VAL A 119 19.28 -11.96 0.59
CA VAL A 119 20.13 -12.56 1.62
C VAL A 119 20.06 -14.08 1.44
N ASN A 120 20.95 -14.64 0.64
CA ASN A 120 21.09 -16.09 0.52
C ASN A 120 22.46 -16.52 1.07
N PRO A 121 22.52 -17.41 2.08
CA PRO A 121 23.79 -17.92 2.61
C PRO A 121 24.63 -18.67 1.56
N ASN A 122 24.00 -19.16 0.47
CA ASN A 122 24.66 -20.02 -0.52
C ASN A 122 24.99 -19.33 -1.85
N THR A 123 24.52 -18.09 -2.07
CA THR A 123 24.80 -17.34 -3.31
C THR A 123 24.97 -15.86 -2.99
N SER A 124 26.22 -15.41 -2.90
CA SER A 124 26.57 -13.99 -2.93
C SER A 124 26.27 -13.44 -4.33
N ASN A 125 25.43 -12.39 -4.42
CA ASN A 125 25.08 -11.58 -5.61
C ASN A 125 23.73 -11.85 -6.31
N ALA A 126 22.76 -12.51 -5.67
CA ALA A 126 21.41 -12.55 -6.21
C ALA A 126 20.64 -11.24 -5.91
N PHE A 127 20.01 -10.65 -6.92
CA PHE A 127 19.15 -9.47 -6.80
C PHE A 127 17.75 -9.76 -7.32
N ILE A 128 16.75 -9.10 -6.75
CA ILE A 128 15.39 -9.07 -7.26
C ILE A 128 15.03 -7.67 -7.77
N SER A 129 14.45 -7.60 -8.96
CA SER A 129 13.95 -6.34 -9.52
C SER A 129 12.53 -6.06 -9.01
N ILE A 130 12.35 -4.92 -8.35
CA ILE A 130 11.10 -4.50 -7.73
C ILE A 130 10.71 -3.13 -8.28
N LYS A 131 9.46 -2.98 -8.69
CA LYS A 131 8.91 -1.74 -9.25
C LYS A 131 8.02 -1.06 -8.22
N SER A 132 8.39 0.14 -7.79
CA SER A 132 7.55 1.04 -6.98
C SER A 132 6.64 1.86 -7.90
N TRP A 133 5.36 1.97 -7.54
CA TRP A 133 4.38 2.81 -8.20
C TRP A 133 4.11 4.09 -7.41
N ILE A 134 4.13 5.23 -8.09
CA ILE A 134 4.01 6.55 -7.48
C ILE A 134 2.92 7.33 -8.21
N MET A 135 1.77 7.44 -7.55
CA MET A 135 0.62 8.19 -8.02
C MET A 135 0.72 9.65 -7.56
N LEU A 136 0.26 10.56 -8.41
CA LEU A 136 0.27 11.99 -8.12
C LEU A 136 -0.83 12.34 -7.10
N GLU A 137 -0.42 12.85 -5.92
CA GLU A 137 -1.28 12.99 -4.74
C GLU A 137 -2.61 13.73 -4.99
N HIS A 138 -2.59 14.87 -5.69
CA HIS A 138 -3.82 15.65 -5.90
C HIS A 138 -4.86 14.96 -6.79
N ILE A 139 -4.46 13.96 -7.59
CA ILE A 139 -5.39 13.23 -8.45
C ILE A 139 -6.28 12.28 -7.64
N TYR A 140 -5.87 11.88 -6.43
CA TYR A 140 -6.72 11.12 -5.51
C TYR A 140 -7.96 11.92 -5.08
N LEU A 141 -7.93 13.26 -5.14
CA LEU A 141 -9.06 14.12 -4.79
C LEU A 141 -10.19 14.08 -5.83
N ASN A 142 -9.92 13.63 -7.06
CA ASN A 142 -10.94 13.51 -8.10
C ASN A 142 -11.98 12.46 -7.70
N GLN A 143 -13.26 12.74 -7.99
CA GLN A 143 -14.38 11.85 -7.67
C GLN A 143 -15.22 11.59 -8.92
N PRO A 144 -15.24 10.37 -9.48
CA PRO A 144 -14.45 9.21 -9.05
C PRO A 144 -12.95 9.40 -9.28
N CYS A 145 -12.12 8.76 -8.44
CA CYS A 145 -10.68 8.79 -8.63
C CYS A 145 -10.34 7.99 -9.89
N PRO A 146 -9.54 8.54 -10.83
CA PRO A 146 -9.29 7.88 -12.08
C PRO A 146 -8.25 6.75 -11.98
N PHE A 147 -7.50 6.64 -10.86
CA PHE A 147 -6.47 5.63 -10.71
C PHE A 147 -7.05 4.21 -10.62
N PRO A 148 -6.33 3.19 -11.15
CA PRO A 148 -6.80 1.80 -11.11
C PRO A 148 -6.76 1.21 -9.70
N THR A 149 -6.12 1.89 -8.75
CA THR A 149 -6.10 1.54 -7.33
C THR A 149 -5.92 2.80 -6.50
N LEU A 150 -6.43 2.78 -5.26
CA LEU A 150 -6.21 3.83 -4.28
C LEU A 150 -4.95 3.60 -3.43
N ALA A 151 -4.23 2.49 -3.65
CA ALA A 151 -3.08 2.10 -2.86
C ALA A 151 -1.96 3.16 -2.86
N ARG A 152 -1.58 3.63 -1.68
CA ARG A 152 -0.50 4.58 -1.44
C ARG A 152 0.70 3.85 -0.83
N GLY A 153 1.68 3.56 -1.69
CA GLY A 153 2.82 2.70 -1.37
C GLY A 153 2.60 1.31 -1.93
N LEU A 154 2.93 1.12 -3.21
CA LEU A 154 2.67 -0.11 -3.94
C LEU A 154 3.95 -0.56 -4.62
N PHE A 155 4.40 -1.78 -4.33
CA PHE A 155 5.58 -2.38 -4.93
C PHE A 155 5.23 -3.72 -5.53
N THR A 156 5.63 -3.92 -6.78
CA THR A 156 5.32 -5.13 -7.55
C THR A 156 6.60 -5.74 -8.08
N HIS A 157 6.57 -7.05 -8.28
CA HIS A 157 7.63 -7.82 -8.90
C HIS A 157 7.07 -8.61 -10.07
N GLN A 158 7.83 -8.67 -11.17
CA GLN A 158 7.52 -9.55 -12.28
C GLN A 158 8.15 -10.92 -12.02
N SER A 159 7.33 -11.97 -12.03
CA SER A 159 7.77 -13.35 -11.81
C SER A 159 8.98 -13.71 -12.70
N PRO A 160 9.98 -14.45 -12.19
CA PRO A 160 11.11 -14.91 -12.99
C PRO A 160 10.71 -15.78 -14.19
N GLN A 161 9.52 -16.37 -14.16
CA GLN A 161 8.90 -17.02 -15.32
C GLN A 161 8.42 -15.94 -16.30
N SER A 162 9.37 -15.31 -16.99
CA SER A 162 9.19 -14.12 -17.84
C SER A 162 8.20 -14.30 -19.00
N ASN A 163 7.89 -15.54 -19.36
CA ASN A 163 7.03 -15.89 -20.50
C ASN A 163 5.59 -16.19 -20.11
N LEU A 164 5.21 -15.99 -18.83
CA LEU A 164 3.81 -16.11 -18.44
C LEU A 164 2.96 -15.05 -19.14
N GLN A 165 1.86 -15.50 -19.74
CA GLN A 165 0.83 -14.60 -20.28
C GLN A 165 0.16 -13.82 -19.14
N LEU A 166 -0.39 -12.65 -19.47
CA LEU A 166 -1.23 -11.90 -18.54
C LEU A 166 -2.40 -12.78 -18.09
N GLY A 167 -2.64 -12.83 -16.78
CA GLY A 167 -3.67 -13.68 -16.19
C GLY A 167 -3.12 -14.93 -15.50
N LEU A 168 -1.86 -15.29 -15.75
CA LEU A 168 -1.23 -16.51 -15.25
C LEU A 168 -0.26 -16.26 -14.09
N GLY A 169 -0.27 -15.06 -13.51
CA GLY A 169 0.62 -14.70 -12.40
C GLY A 169 1.97 -14.17 -12.88
N LYS A 170 1.94 -13.40 -13.98
CA LYS A 170 3.13 -12.71 -14.49
C LYS A 170 3.68 -11.73 -13.45
N TYR A 171 2.82 -11.11 -12.67
CA TYR A 171 3.18 -10.14 -11.64
C TYR A 171 2.73 -10.58 -10.24
N LYS A 172 3.41 -10.05 -9.23
CA LYS A 172 3.05 -10.17 -7.81
C LYS A 172 3.09 -8.79 -7.16
N ILE A 173 2.18 -8.55 -6.22
CA ILE A 173 2.28 -7.43 -5.29
C ILE A 173 3.17 -7.90 -4.13
N LEU A 174 4.31 -7.26 -3.92
CA LEU A 174 5.17 -7.55 -2.76
C LEU A 174 4.79 -6.67 -1.59
N THR A 175 4.42 -5.41 -1.85
CA THR A 175 4.08 -4.45 -0.80
C THR A 175 2.83 -3.68 -1.18
N ARG A 176 1.89 -3.58 -0.23
CA ARG A 176 0.63 -2.86 -0.38
C ARG A 176 0.33 -2.01 0.86
N GLY A 177 0.61 -0.71 0.78
CA GLY A 177 0.25 0.29 1.79
C GLY A 177 -1.26 0.50 1.88
N TYR A 178 -1.74 1.46 2.68
CA TYR A 178 -3.19 1.74 2.75
C TYR A 178 -3.72 2.35 1.45
N ASP A 179 -5.04 2.34 1.28
CA ASP A 179 -5.65 3.28 0.36
C ASP A 179 -5.37 4.71 0.84
N LYS A 180 -5.25 5.66 -0.10
CA LYS A 180 -5.21 7.07 0.25
C LYS A 180 -6.53 7.42 0.97
N PHE A 181 -6.39 7.81 2.23
CA PHE A 181 -7.46 8.38 3.03
C PHE A 181 -7.23 9.89 3.21
N PHE A 182 -8.29 10.56 3.65
CA PHE A 182 -8.37 12.01 3.73
C PHE A 182 -8.91 12.43 5.09
N ASN A 183 -8.64 13.68 5.46
CA ASN A 183 -9.19 14.26 6.66
C ASN A 183 -10.71 14.45 6.55
N ILE A 184 -11.38 14.56 7.70
CA ILE A 184 -12.80 14.91 7.75
C ILE A 184 -13.04 16.22 6.97
N ASN A 185 -14.11 16.24 6.18
CA ASN A 185 -14.52 17.35 5.31
C ASN A 185 -13.55 17.69 4.15
N GLU A 186 -12.51 16.89 3.88
CA GLU A 186 -11.59 17.15 2.77
C GLU A 186 -12.19 16.77 1.41
N ILE A 187 -12.90 15.65 1.34
CA ILE A 187 -13.66 15.21 0.16
C ILE A 187 -15.11 14.86 0.51
N ASN A 188 -15.95 14.68 -0.51
CA ASN A 188 -17.37 14.42 -0.30
C ASN A 188 -17.63 13.17 0.57
N SER A 189 -16.91 12.07 0.34
CA SER A 189 -17.09 10.83 1.11
C SER A 189 -16.67 10.94 2.58
N THR A 190 -15.81 11.90 2.94
CA THR A 190 -15.35 12.15 4.32
C THR A 190 -16.19 13.18 5.08
N LYS A 191 -17.30 13.66 4.51
CA LYS A 191 -18.29 14.47 5.24
C LYS A 191 -19.07 13.58 6.20
N TRP A 192 -19.38 14.09 7.39
CA TRP A 192 -20.12 13.33 8.42
C TRP A 192 -21.43 12.72 7.92
N GLU A 193 -22.21 13.47 7.15
CA GLU A 193 -23.48 13.00 6.54
C GLU A 193 -23.30 11.84 5.56
N ASN A 194 -22.13 11.74 4.91
CA ASN A 194 -21.81 10.65 3.99
C ASN A 194 -21.15 9.47 4.70
N LEU A 195 -20.38 9.72 5.77
CA LEU A 195 -19.89 8.65 6.65
C LEU A 195 -21.08 7.90 7.26
N GLU A 196 -22.11 8.61 7.73
CA GLU A 196 -23.32 8.00 8.31
C GLU A 196 -24.09 7.11 7.34
N LYS A 197 -24.10 7.47 6.05
CA LYS A 197 -24.81 6.69 5.01
C LYS A 197 -24.00 5.52 4.46
N ASN A 198 -22.67 5.60 4.48
CA ASN A 198 -21.79 4.71 3.72
C ASN A 198 -20.81 3.90 4.58
N THR A 199 -20.86 4.01 5.90
CA THR A 199 -20.00 3.24 6.82
C THR A 199 -20.84 2.54 7.88
N LEU A 200 -20.29 1.50 8.50
CA LEU A 200 -20.96 0.73 9.54
C LEU A 200 -20.04 0.53 10.75
N PRO A 201 -20.59 0.45 11.97
CA PRO A 201 -19.83 0.06 13.15
C PRO A 201 -19.40 -1.42 13.09
N PRO A 202 -18.41 -1.82 13.90
CA PRO A 202 -17.66 -1.00 14.84
C PRO A 202 -16.64 -0.07 14.15
N TYR A 203 -16.47 1.13 14.70
CA TYR A 203 -15.47 2.11 14.29
C TYR A 203 -14.21 1.94 15.13
N HIS A 204 -13.08 1.72 14.46
CA HIS A 204 -11.79 1.66 15.11
C HIS A 204 -11.06 3.00 14.96
N LEU A 205 -10.77 3.65 16.09
CA LEU A 205 -9.93 4.84 16.13
C LEU A 205 -8.55 4.42 16.59
N THR A 206 -7.54 4.65 15.76
CA THR A 206 -6.14 4.35 16.05
C THR A 206 -5.38 5.65 16.25
N LEU A 207 -4.42 5.65 17.18
CA LEU A 207 -3.52 6.78 17.36
C LEU A 207 -2.73 7.02 16.06
N LYS A 208 -2.81 8.24 15.54
CA LYS A 208 -1.98 8.65 14.40
C LYS A 208 -0.63 9.14 14.90
N THR A 209 0.31 8.20 15.03
CA THR A 209 1.72 8.50 15.33
C THR A 209 2.30 9.45 14.27
N ASN A 210 3.23 10.30 14.70
CA ASN A 210 3.87 11.31 13.85
C ASN A 210 5.28 10.85 13.49
N GLY A 211 5.43 10.22 12.33
CA GLY A 211 6.72 9.77 11.86
C GLY A 211 6.76 9.57 10.34
N CYS A 212 7.54 8.58 9.95
CA CYS A 212 7.66 8.18 8.56
C CYS A 212 7.18 6.74 8.35
N ILE A 213 6.24 6.57 7.41
CA ILE A 213 5.67 5.26 7.11
C ILE A 213 6.71 4.30 6.53
N ILE A 214 6.74 3.10 7.09
CA ILE A 214 7.56 1.96 6.69
C ILE A 214 6.65 0.79 6.34
N PHE A 215 6.99 0.12 5.24
CA PHE A 215 6.37 -1.13 4.84
C PHE A 215 7.37 -2.28 5.00
N ILE A 216 6.91 -3.37 5.60
CA ILE A 216 7.68 -4.59 5.81
C ILE A 216 6.88 -5.73 5.22
N SER A 217 7.42 -6.38 4.21
CA SER A 217 6.78 -7.51 3.53
C SER A 217 7.80 -8.58 3.22
N ALA A 218 7.35 -9.72 2.70
CA ALA A 218 8.21 -10.82 2.32
C ALA A 218 8.42 -10.86 0.80
N ILE A 219 9.69 -10.96 0.39
CA ILE A 219 10.07 -11.25 -1.00
C ILE A 219 9.81 -12.74 -1.29
N ASP A 220 10.24 -13.58 -0.34
CA ASP A 220 10.03 -15.02 -0.29
C ASP A 220 9.91 -15.44 1.19
N SER A 221 9.87 -16.75 1.47
CA SER A 221 9.70 -17.27 2.83
C SER A 221 10.87 -16.97 3.79
N SER A 222 11.96 -16.37 3.33
CA SER A 222 13.18 -16.10 4.10
C SER A 222 13.70 -14.67 3.99
N ASN A 223 13.32 -13.94 2.94
CA ASN A 223 13.79 -12.59 2.65
C ASN A 223 12.69 -11.55 2.87
N LEU A 224 13.02 -10.50 3.63
CA LEU A 224 12.15 -9.34 3.82
C LEU A 224 12.45 -8.24 2.80
N LEU A 225 11.40 -7.51 2.42
CA LEU A 225 11.46 -6.22 1.76
C LEU A 225 11.06 -5.14 2.76
N ILE A 226 11.95 -4.18 3.01
CA ILE A 226 11.70 -3.04 3.90
C ILE A 226 11.77 -1.77 3.07
N THR A 227 10.66 -1.04 2.97
CA THR A 227 10.57 0.17 2.15
C THR A 227 10.05 1.35 2.97
N SER A 228 10.45 2.56 2.60
CA SER A 228 9.66 3.75 2.91
C SER A 228 8.46 3.83 1.96
N LYS A 229 7.77 4.98 1.94
CA LYS A 229 6.59 5.19 1.09
C LYS A 229 6.78 4.81 -0.39
N HIS A 230 7.91 5.17 -1.00
CA HIS A 230 8.18 4.99 -2.44
C HIS A 230 9.62 4.55 -2.76
N ALA A 231 10.40 4.19 -1.74
CA ALA A 231 11.80 3.85 -1.92
C ALA A 231 12.24 2.71 -1.00
N THR A 232 13.26 1.98 -1.45
CA THR A 232 13.97 0.95 -0.69
C THR A 232 15.46 1.13 -0.94
N ILE A 233 16.28 0.42 -0.17
CA ILE A 233 17.72 0.35 -0.43
C ILE A 233 18.04 -0.66 -1.53
N GLU A 234 19.04 -0.35 -2.36
CA GLU A 234 19.57 -1.22 -3.44
C GLU A 234 20.95 -1.80 -3.07
N SER A 235 21.50 -1.38 -1.93
CA SER A 235 22.80 -1.79 -1.38
C SER A 235 22.62 -2.60 -0.10
N SER A 236 23.69 -3.26 0.35
CA SER A 236 23.71 -4.01 1.60
C SER A 236 23.42 -3.07 2.79
N PRO A 237 22.57 -3.46 3.76
CA PRO A 237 22.32 -2.66 4.95
C PRO A 237 23.57 -2.48 5.85
N TYR A 238 24.63 -3.24 5.58
CA TYR A 238 25.91 -3.19 6.29
C TYR A 238 26.93 -2.23 5.65
N ASP A 239 26.57 -1.58 4.55
CA ASP A 239 27.40 -0.55 3.93
C ASP A 239 27.32 0.75 4.76
N LEU A 240 28.40 1.04 5.49
CA LEU A 240 28.47 2.16 6.44
C LEU A 240 28.62 3.52 5.76
N ASP A 241 29.00 3.56 4.48
CA ASP A 241 29.23 4.79 3.73
C ASP A 241 27.94 5.31 3.05
N GLN A 242 26.81 4.60 3.21
CA GLN A 242 25.54 5.00 2.61
C GLN A 242 24.85 6.12 3.41
N PRO A 243 24.23 7.10 2.72
CA PRO A 243 23.41 8.11 3.38
C PRO A 243 22.27 7.42 4.14
N GLN A 244 21.97 7.91 5.34
CA GLN A 244 20.90 7.37 6.15
C GLN A 244 19.56 7.59 5.45
N THR A 245 18.99 6.50 4.93
CA THR A 245 17.65 6.50 4.34
C THR A 245 16.64 5.96 5.35
N HIS A 246 15.39 6.39 5.22
CA HIS A 246 14.25 5.88 5.99
C HIS A 246 14.21 4.35 6.07
N SER A 247 14.39 3.66 4.93
CA SER A 247 14.42 2.20 4.86
C SER A 247 15.64 1.56 5.53
N LEU A 248 16.79 2.26 5.58
CA LEU A 248 17.98 1.78 6.29
C LEU A 248 17.79 1.89 7.80
N ILE A 249 17.29 3.02 8.29
CA ILE A 249 17.01 3.23 9.72
C ILE A 249 15.92 2.28 10.20
N ALA A 250 14.85 2.10 9.42
CA ALA A 250 13.82 1.12 9.70
C ALA A 250 14.37 -0.30 9.82
N GLN A 251 15.33 -0.70 8.98
CA GLN A 251 15.97 -2.01 9.10
C GLN A 251 16.74 -2.19 10.41
N ARG A 252 17.46 -1.15 10.86
CA ARG A 252 18.17 -1.18 12.16
C ARG A 252 17.19 -1.32 13.32
N TRP A 253 16.08 -0.58 13.29
CA TRP A 253 15.03 -0.72 14.30
C TRP A 253 14.35 -2.08 14.24
N LEU A 254 14.07 -2.59 13.04
CA LEU A 254 13.50 -3.93 12.88
C LEU A 254 14.37 -5.00 13.55
N ASP A 255 15.70 -4.94 13.36
CA ASP A 255 16.62 -5.88 14.01
C ASP A 255 16.55 -5.76 15.54
N ARG A 256 16.49 -4.54 16.09
CA ARG A 256 16.32 -4.32 17.53
C ARG A 256 15.00 -4.90 18.06
N HIS A 257 13.90 -4.63 17.37
CA HIS A 257 12.57 -5.14 17.75
C HIS A 257 12.54 -6.67 17.73
N LEU A 258 13.00 -7.30 16.64
CA LEU A 258 13.01 -8.77 16.54
C LEU A 258 13.93 -9.42 17.59
N ASN A 259 15.12 -8.85 17.82
CA ASN A 259 16.05 -9.35 18.84
C ASN A 259 15.44 -9.28 20.25
N SER A 260 14.64 -8.24 20.55
CA SER A 260 13.98 -8.10 21.86
C SER A 260 13.01 -9.23 22.20
N VAL A 261 12.53 -9.95 21.18
CA VAL A 261 11.60 -11.09 21.31
C VAL A 261 12.20 -12.40 20.78
N SER A 262 13.52 -12.44 20.56
CA SER A 262 14.24 -13.61 20.04
C SER A 262 13.71 -14.16 18.70
N LEU A 263 13.20 -13.27 17.84
CA LEU A 263 12.83 -13.59 16.46
C LEU A 263 13.92 -13.15 15.49
N THR A 264 13.93 -13.79 14.32
CA THR A 264 14.85 -13.49 13.22
C THR A 264 14.10 -12.96 12.00
N ARG A 265 14.79 -12.24 11.10
CA ARG A 265 14.19 -11.76 9.84
C ARG A 265 13.54 -12.88 9.01
N PRO A 266 14.16 -14.07 8.82
CA PRO A 266 13.52 -15.16 8.09
C PRO A 266 12.22 -15.66 8.74
N GLN A 267 12.13 -15.67 10.07
CA GLN A 267 10.89 -16.06 10.75
C GLN A 267 9.77 -15.03 10.50
N LEU A 268 10.06 -13.73 10.57
CA LEU A 268 9.09 -12.69 10.20
C LEU A 268 8.72 -12.78 8.71
N ALA A 269 9.71 -13.01 7.83
CA ALA A 269 9.48 -13.19 6.40
C ALA A 269 8.52 -14.35 6.14
N GLN A 270 8.73 -15.49 6.80
CA GLN A 270 7.88 -16.66 6.68
C GLN A 270 6.43 -16.35 7.09
N GLU A 271 6.23 -15.66 8.22
CA GLU A 271 4.88 -15.28 8.67
C GLU A 271 4.16 -14.35 7.68
N LEU A 272 4.84 -13.30 7.20
CA LEU A 272 4.29 -12.35 6.24
C LEU A 272 4.06 -12.99 4.85
N TRP A 273 4.95 -13.89 4.43
CA TRP A 273 4.84 -14.65 3.18
C TRP A 273 3.62 -15.55 3.19
N HIS A 274 3.44 -16.36 4.24
CA HIS A 274 2.28 -17.24 4.37
C HIS A 274 0.95 -16.48 4.45
N ALA A 275 0.97 -15.28 5.04
CA ALA A 275 -0.20 -14.42 5.13
C ALA A 275 -0.45 -13.57 3.87
N ASN A 276 0.46 -13.60 2.88
CA ASN A 276 0.48 -12.69 1.73
C ASN A 276 0.24 -11.23 2.18
N ALA A 277 1.04 -10.76 3.15
CA ALA A 277 0.76 -9.50 3.85
C ALA A 277 1.95 -8.54 3.90
N THR A 278 1.63 -7.26 4.04
CA THR A 278 2.53 -6.16 4.37
C THR A 278 2.22 -5.69 5.79
N ALA A 279 3.20 -5.75 6.69
CA ALA A 279 3.17 -5.03 7.95
C ALA A 279 3.51 -3.54 7.72
N ILE A 280 2.76 -2.66 8.37
CA ILE A 280 2.84 -1.21 8.18
C ILE A 280 3.10 -0.56 9.53
N ALA A 281 4.25 0.09 9.63
CA ALA A 281 4.70 0.74 10.84
C ALA A 281 5.02 2.21 10.57
N GLU A 282 4.92 3.02 11.62
CA GLU A 282 5.43 4.38 11.64
C GLU A 282 6.81 4.34 12.32
N LEU A 283 7.85 4.77 11.61
CA LEU A 283 9.16 5.00 12.18
C LEU A 283 9.17 6.35 12.88
N THR A 284 9.48 6.34 14.17
CA THR A 284 9.66 7.54 14.98
C THR A 284 11.01 7.49 15.65
N ASP A 285 11.90 8.39 15.27
CA ASP A 285 13.27 8.45 15.76
C ASP A 285 13.77 9.88 15.58
N ASP A 286 13.55 10.73 16.60
CA ASP A 286 13.86 12.16 16.54
C ASP A 286 15.37 12.42 16.36
N GLU A 287 16.24 11.46 16.69
CA GLU A 287 17.68 11.54 16.40
C GLU A 287 18.00 11.39 14.90
N PHE A 288 17.12 10.72 14.15
CA PHE A 288 17.23 10.54 12.71
C PHE A 288 16.50 11.64 11.93
N GLU A 289 15.22 11.86 12.23
CA GLU A 289 14.39 12.90 11.61
C GLU A 289 13.42 13.47 12.64
N GLU A 290 13.60 14.75 13.00
CA GLU A 290 12.71 15.44 13.92
C GLU A 290 11.36 15.72 13.25
N HIS A 291 10.29 15.32 13.94
CA HIS A 291 8.92 15.62 13.52
C HIS A 291 8.27 16.69 14.41
N VAL A 292 7.08 17.17 14.02
CA VAL A 292 6.37 18.28 14.70
C VAL A 292 6.11 18.03 16.20
N ILE A 293 6.02 16.77 16.62
CA ILE A 293 5.73 16.37 18.00
C ILE A 293 6.88 15.46 18.45
N GLN A 294 7.47 15.77 19.59
CA GLN A 294 8.52 14.95 20.18
C GLN A 294 8.03 13.52 20.40
N THR A 295 8.82 12.55 19.98
CA THR A 295 8.54 11.14 20.15
C THR A 295 8.77 10.74 21.61
N PRO A 296 7.75 10.19 22.31
CA PRO A 296 7.95 9.61 23.64
C PRO A 296 9.01 8.50 23.60
N SER A 297 9.87 8.42 24.62
CA SER A 297 10.98 7.44 24.65
C SER A 297 10.53 5.99 24.46
N ASN A 298 9.34 5.64 24.94
CA ASN A 298 8.73 4.31 24.79
C ASN A 298 8.05 4.07 23.43
N GLN A 299 8.07 5.05 22.52
CA GLN A 299 7.57 4.96 21.15
C GLN A 299 8.69 5.09 20.11
N ILE A 300 9.93 5.42 20.52
CA ILE A 300 11.08 5.49 19.61
C ILE A 300 11.31 4.11 18.98
N GLY A 301 11.32 4.06 17.64
CA GLY A 301 11.39 2.85 16.84
C GLY A 301 10.21 2.69 15.88
N LEU A 302 9.76 1.45 15.70
CA LEU A 302 8.70 1.09 14.76
C LEU A 302 7.39 0.82 15.50
N ASN A 303 6.39 1.68 15.26
CA ASN A 303 5.04 1.58 15.81
C ASN A 303 4.13 0.89 14.80
N LEU A 304 3.72 -0.35 15.06
CA LEU A 304 2.93 -1.13 14.10
C LEU A 304 1.44 -0.75 14.18
N HIS A 305 0.96 -0.11 13.12
CA HIS A 305 -0.42 0.41 13.05
C HIS A 305 -1.30 -0.29 12.00
N GLY A 306 -0.76 -1.20 11.21
CA GLY A 306 -1.62 -2.12 10.46
C GLY A 306 -0.90 -3.19 9.65
N ILE A 307 -1.71 -4.08 9.08
CA ILE A 307 -1.26 -5.20 8.28
C ILE A 307 -2.23 -5.34 7.12
N ASN A 308 -1.76 -5.17 5.90
CA ASN A 308 -2.58 -5.22 4.69
C ASN A 308 -2.28 -6.46 3.87
N LEU A 309 -3.28 -7.01 3.19
CA LEU A 309 -3.06 -8.09 2.22
C LEU A 309 -2.45 -7.53 0.93
N ASN A 310 -1.53 -8.30 0.36
CA ASN A 310 -0.84 -7.99 -0.89
C ASN A 310 -1.71 -8.39 -2.09
N ILE A 311 -2.88 -7.77 -2.19
CA ILE A 311 -3.86 -7.98 -3.24
C ILE A 311 -4.34 -6.63 -3.80
N PRO A 312 -4.95 -6.58 -5.00
CA PRO A 312 -5.41 -5.33 -5.59
C PRO A 312 -6.42 -4.57 -4.73
N GLN A 313 -7.40 -5.29 -4.17
CA GLN A 313 -8.41 -4.73 -3.27
C GLN A 313 -7.80 -4.36 -1.92
N PHE A 314 -8.29 -3.29 -1.29
CA PHE A 314 -7.91 -2.99 0.08
C PHE A 314 -8.53 -3.99 1.05
N THR A 315 -7.68 -4.70 1.77
CA THR A 315 -8.09 -5.54 2.90
C THR A 315 -7.03 -5.43 3.98
N THR A 316 -7.44 -5.04 5.17
CA THR A 316 -6.56 -4.82 6.33
C THR A 316 -7.02 -5.63 7.52
N TYR A 317 -6.07 -6.04 8.36
CA TYR A 317 -6.37 -6.75 9.60
C TYR A 317 -6.95 -5.81 10.66
N PRO A 318 -7.85 -6.30 11.54
CA PRO A 318 -8.39 -5.49 12.62
C PRO A 318 -7.28 -5.10 13.62
N PRO A 319 -7.38 -3.94 14.29
CA PRO A 319 -6.35 -3.44 15.21
C PRO A 319 -6.00 -4.42 16.34
N SER A 320 -6.94 -5.24 16.78
CA SER A 320 -6.69 -6.27 17.80
C SER A 320 -5.69 -7.34 17.34
N VAL A 321 -5.72 -7.72 16.06
CA VAL A 321 -4.75 -8.65 15.47
C VAL A 321 -3.43 -7.93 15.24
N VAL A 322 -3.46 -6.69 14.75
CA VAL A 322 -2.26 -5.85 14.59
C VAL A 322 -1.51 -5.70 15.91
N ALA A 323 -2.20 -5.42 17.01
CA ALA A 323 -1.61 -5.32 18.34
C ALA A 323 -0.98 -6.64 18.82
N GLN A 324 -1.60 -7.79 18.52
CA GLN A 324 -1.03 -9.11 18.82
C GLN A 324 0.25 -9.36 18.02
N CYS A 325 0.24 -9.03 16.73
CA CYS A 325 1.43 -9.12 15.88
C CYS A 325 2.55 -8.18 16.36
N ALA A 326 2.21 -6.94 16.72
CA ALA A 326 3.17 -5.98 17.26
C ALA A 326 3.90 -6.55 18.49
N LYS A 327 3.13 -7.06 19.47
CA LYS A 327 3.69 -7.71 20.67
C LYS A 327 4.55 -8.92 20.31
N ARG A 328 4.11 -9.77 19.39
CA ARG A 328 4.86 -10.97 18.99
C ARG A 328 6.19 -10.63 18.34
N TRP A 329 6.20 -9.63 17.46
CA TRP A 329 7.37 -9.26 16.66
C TRP A 329 8.23 -8.19 17.34
N GLY A 330 7.86 -7.76 18.55
CA GLY A 330 8.60 -6.79 19.35
C GLY A 330 8.38 -5.32 18.94
N PHE A 331 7.46 -5.03 18.02
CA PHE A 331 7.09 -3.66 17.64
C PHE A 331 6.33 -2.95 18.76
N HIS A 332 6.35 -1.62 18.74
CA HIS A 332 5.46 -0.83 19.58
C HIS A 332 4.02 -0.98 19.11
N GLN A 333 3.12 -1.22 20.05
CA GLN A 333 1.69 -1.34 19.77
C GLN A 333 1.08 0.05 19.56
N THR A 334 0.40 0.26 18.44
CA THR A 334 -0.40 1.48 18.26
C THR A 334 -1.68 1.41 19.09
N PRO A 335 -1.92 2.37 20.00
CA PRO A 335 -3.15 2.44 20.77
C PRO A 335 -4.38 2.55 19.85
N TYR A 336 -5.45 1.86 20.22
CA TYR A 336 -6.72 1.96 19.52
C TYR A 336 -7.90 1.81 20.48
N ILE A 337 -9.03 2.39 20.08
CA ILE A 337 -10.32 2.17 20.74
C ILE A 337 -11.36 1.69 19.73
N THR A 338 -12.42 1.05 20.23
CA THR A 338 -13.53 0.59 19.40
C THR A 338 -14.81 1.27 19.85
N LEU A 339 -15.48 1.96 18.94
CA LEU A 339 -16.70 2.71 19.15
C LEU A 339 -17.82 2.15 18.28
N ASN A 340 -19.05 2.15 18.79
CA ASN A 340 -20.18 1.48 18.14
C ASN A 340 -21.10 2.43 17.37
N SER A 341 -20.78 3.73 17.31
CA SER A 341 -21.51 4.70 16.50
C SER A 341 -20.65 5.90 16.10
N LEU A 342 -21.00 6.59 15.01
CA LEU A 342 -20.32 7.83 14.60
C LEU A 342 -20.51 8.97 15.58
N ASN A 343 -21.60 8.99 16.35
CA ASN A 343 -21.78 10.00 17.40
C ASN A 343 -20.72 9.81 18.49
N GLN A 344 -20.46 8.57 18.92
CA GLN A 344 -19.34 8.28 19.83
C GLN A 344 -18.00 8.68 19.24
N VAL A 345 -17.78 8.47 17.93
CA VAL A 345 -16.55 8.92 17.24
C VAL A 345 -16.41 10.44 17.33
N LYS A 346 -17.47 11.19 16.98
CA LYS A 346 -17.48 12.66 17.04
C LYS A 346 -17.19 13.17 18.45
N ASP A 347 -17.90 12.63 19.44
CA ASP A 347 -17.76 13.05 20.83
C ASP A 347 -16.34 12.78 21.32
N HIS A 348 -15.78 11.59 21.04
CA HIS A 348 -14.43 11.23 21.46
C HIS A 348 -13.35 12.10 20.78
N CYS A 349 -13.44 12.31 19.47
CA CYS A 349 -12.51 13.18 18.75
C CYS A 349 -12.60 14.64 19.24
N SER A 350 -13.81 15.12 19.56
CA SER A 350 -14.01 16.47 20.10
C SER A 350 -13.40 16.62 21.49
N GLN A 351 -13.50 15.58 22.34
CA GLN A 351 -12.84 15.56 23.63
C GLN A 351 -11.31 15.62 23.49
N ILE A 352 -10.72 14.81 22.60
CA ILE A 352 -9.28 14.83 22.32
C ILE A 352 -8.84 16.21 21.80
N GLN A 353 -9.64 16.86 20.97
CA GLN A 353 -9.31 18.19 20.46
C GLN A 353 -9.25 19.26 21.56
N LEU A 354 -10.07 19.12 22.60
CA LEU A 354 -10.11 20.04 23.74
C LEU A 354 -9.02 19.73 24.78
N ASP A 355 -8.85 18.45 25.12
CA ASP A 355 -8.02 18.01 26.26
C ASP A 355 -6.62 17.57 25.85
N GLY A 356 -6.38 17.35 24.56
CA GLY A 356 -5.26 16.56 24.07
C GLY A 356 -5.52 15.05 24.17
N TRP A 357 -4.56 14.24 23.71
CA TRP A 357 -4.69 12.78 23.79
C TRP A 357 -4.52 12.30 25.25
N PRO A 358 -5.50 11.60 25.84
CA PRO A 358 -5.39 11.12 27.22
C PRO A 358 -4.25 10.08 27.36
N ASN A 359 -3.52 10.13 28.48
CA ASN A 359 -2.39 9.25 28.84
C ASN A 359 -1.03 9.50 28.16
N LEU A 360 -0.74 10.70 27.66
CA LEU A 360 0.67 11.08 27.37
C LEU A 360 1.56 11.14 28.64
N HIS A 361 0.94 11.20 29.84
CA HIS A 361 1.64 11.42 31.11
C HIS A 361 1.50 10.28 32.14
N THR A 362 0.86 9.16 31.79
CA THR A 362 0.70 8.02 32.70
C THR A 362 1.53 6.84 32.19
N PRO A 363 2.59 6.42 32.93
CA PRO A 363 3.28 5.19 32.62
C PRO A 363 2.26 4.05 32.65
N ILE A 364 2.26 3.21 31.62
CA ILE A 364 1.55 1.94 31.66
C ILE A 364 2.36 1.07 32.64
N GLU A 365 1.78 0.79 33.81
CA GLU A 365 2.35 -0.11 34.83
C GLU A 365 2.51 -1.55 34.32
#